data_AF-A0A8B2NP74-F1
#
_entry.id   AF-A0A8B2NP74-F1
#
_cell.length_a   1.000
_cell.length_b   1.000
_cell.length_c   1.000
_cell.angle_alpha   90.00
_cell.angle_beta   90.00
_cell.angle_gamma   90.00
#
_symmetry.space_group_name_H-M   'P 1'
#
loop_
_entity.id
_entity.type
_entity.pdbx_description
1 polymer ?
#
loop_
_entity_poly.entity_id
_entity_poly.type
_entity_poly.pdbx_seq_one_letter_code
_entity_poly.pdbx_strand_id
1 'polypeptide(L)'
;MLKAYFGDLADGRIGRARFVGLWLGLIGMALLAALAIVVALGAAVHLAAGDLEEVEAAVVPAIGIPAIVVLTLAGFAFLFANLNIVAKRARDIGWPGWLVAVLYLVLSGGASQAGEGGHGGTAGLGLVMMLVLAIIPANLFRRTPPDGQSSGRTSVPSSPRAR
;
A
#
# COMPACT_ATOMS: atom_id res chain seq x y z
N MET A 1 8.44 -4.37 11.33
CA MET A 1 7.46 -3.64 10.50
C MET A 1 7.15 -4.33 9.17
N LEU A 2 8.10 -5.03 8.55
CA LEU A 2 7.91 -5.77 7.28
C LEU A 2 6.68 -6.70 7.25
N LYS A 3 6.35 -7.38 8.36
CA LYS A 3 5.12 -8.19 8.46
C LYS A 3 3.84 -7.39 8.13
N ALA A 4 3.81 -6.09 8.44
CA ALA A 4 2.68 -5.24 8.11
C ALA A 4 2.53 -5.01 6.59
N TYR A 5 3.64 -4.97 5.85
CA TYR A 5 3.67 -4.80 4.40
C TYR A 5 3.54 -6.11 3.62
N PHE A 6 4.10 -7.21 4.12
CA PHE A 6 4.21 -8.47 3.35
C PHE A 6 3.48 -9.67 3.98
N GLY A 7 3.10 -9.58 5.25
CA GLY A 7 2.40 -10.66 5.98
C GLY A 7 0.89 -10.45 6.07
N ASP A 8 0.22 -11.33 6.80
CA ASP A 8 -1.22 -11.29 7.13
C ASP A 8 -2.11 -11.06 5.88
N LEU A 9 -1.83 -11.82 4.82
CA LEU A 9 -2.43 -11.61 3.49
C LEU A 9 -3.91 -11.96 3.42
N ALA A 10 -4.38 -12.94 4.18
CA ALA A 10 -5.78 -13.37 4.17
C ALA A 10 -6.65 -12.51 5.10
N ASP A 11 -6.28 -12.44 6.38
CA ASP A 11 -7.14 -11.90 7.44
C ASP A 11 -6.58 -10.64 8.11
N GLY A 12 -5.46 -10.12 7.63
CA GLY A 12 -4.79 -8.96 8.21
C GLY A 12 -5.67 -7.72 8.21
N ARG A 13 -5.58 -6.98 9.33
CA ARG A 13 -6.30 -5.75 9.66
C ARG A 13 -5.32 -4.79 10.33
N ILE A 14 -5.38 -3.50 10.01
CA ILE A 14 -4.34 -2.54 10.43
C ILE A 14 -4.88 -1.34 11.20
N GLY A 15 -6.15 -0.98 11.01
CA GLY A 15 -6.75 0.22 11.58
C GLY A 15 -6.29 1.50 10.87
N ARG A 16 -7.02 2.60 11.12
CA ARG A 16 -6.85 3.86 10.38
C ARG A 16 -5.49 4.53 10.61
N ALA A 17 -5.09 4.72 11.87
CA ALA A 17 -3.85 5.44 12.19
C ALA A 17 -2.62 4.71 11.63
N ARG A 18 -2.59 3.38 11.78
CA ARG A 18 -1.50 2.55 11.25
C ARG A 18 -1.50 2.49 9.73
N PHE A 19 -2.67 2.48 9.08
CA PHE A 19 -2.76 2.59 7.63
C PHE A 19 -2.09 3.87 7.13
N VAL A 20 -2.43 5.03 7.70
CA VAL A 20 -1.82 6.31 7.31
C VAL A 20 -0.31 6.29 7.54
N GLY A 21 0.16 5.80 8.69
CA GLY A 21 1.60 5.69 8.97
C GLY A 21 2.34 4.79 8.00
N LEU A 22 1.79 3.61 7.66
CA LEU A 22 2.41 2.69 6.71
C LEU A 22 2.39 3.23 5.28
N TRP A 23 1.32 3.94 4.90
CA TRP A 23 1.18 4.59 3.60
C TRP A 23 2.18 5.74 3.43
N LEU A 24 2.28 6.63 4.43
CA LEU A 24 3.30 7.68 4.45
C LEU A 24 4.71 7.10 4.46
N GLY A 25 4.93 5.97 5.15
CA GLY A 25 6.20 5.24 5.11
C GLY A 25 6.55 4.75 3.70
N LEU A 26 5.58 4.21 2.95
CA LEU A 26 5.78 3.83 1.55
C LEU A 26 6.10 5.04 0.67
N ILE A 27 5.37 6.14 0.82
CA ILE A 27 5.66 7.39 0.10
C ILE A 27 7.07 7.87 0.40
N GLY A 28 7.45 7.94 1.68
CA GLY A 28 8.79 8.35 2.11
C GLY A 28 9.88 7.48 1.50
N MET A 29 9.70 6.16 1.49
CA MET A 29 10.65 5.23 0.86
C MET A 29 10.74 5.43 -0.66
N ALA A 30 9.61 5.65 -1.35
CA ALA A 30 9.61 5.93 -2.77
C ALA A 30 10.32 7.25 -3.10
N LEU A 31 10.10 8.30 -2.30
CA LEU A 31 10.77 9.59 -2.44
C LEU A 31 12.28 9.48 -2.21
N LEU A 32 12.70 8.72 -1.20
CA LEU A 32 14.12 8.46 -0.94
C LEU A 32 14.77 7.70 -2.08
N ALA A 33 14.10 6.69 -2.63
CA ALA A 33 14.60 5.94 -3.79
C ALA A 33 14.70 6.84 -5.04
N ALA A 34 13.67 7.65 -5.31
CA ALA A 34 13.69 8.60 -6.41
C ALA A 34 14.82 9.64 -6.25
N LEU A 35 15.01 10.18 -5.05
CA LEU A 35 16.10 11.10 -4.75
C LEU A 35 17.47 10.45 -4.95
N ALA A 36 17.64 9.20 -4.50
CA ALA A 36 18.87 8.46 -4.70
C ALA A 36 19.20 8.27 -6.19
N ILE A 37 18.19 7.97 -7.02
CA ILE A 37 18.36 7.87 -8.48
C ILE A 37 18.76 9.23 -9.07
N VAL A 38 18.07 10.31 -8.70
CA VAL A 38 18.38 11.67 -9.19
C VAL A 38 19.80 12.10 -8.80
N VAL A 39 20.20 11.85 -7.55
CA VAL A 39 21.55 12.18 -7.07
C VAL A 39 22.61 11.34 -7.79
N ALA A 40 22.37 10.03 -7.97
CA ALA A 40 23.30 9.16 -8.69
C ALA A 40 23.47 9.58 -10.15
N LEU A 41 22.37 9.91 -10.84
CA LEU A 41 22.40 10.44 -12.20
C LEU A 41 23.10 11.80 -12.26
N GLY A 42 22.79 12.72 -11.34
CA GLY A 42 23.44 14.03 -11.26
C GLY A 42 24.94 13.93 -11.01
N ALA A 43 25.37 12.99 -10.15
CA ALA A 43 26.78 12.71 -9.93
C ALA A 43 27.45 12.14 -11.19
N ALA A 44 26.81 11.22 -11.90
CA ALA A 44 27.32 10.67 -13.16
C ALA A 44 27.51 11.76 -14.22
N VAL A 45 26.51 12.65 -14.39
CA VAL A 45 26.56 13.80 -15.32
C VAL A 45 27.66 14.78 -14.93
N HIS A 46 27.82 15.05 -13.63
CA HIS A 46 28.88 15.94 -13.18
C HIS A 46 30.28 15.38 -13.45
N LEU A 47 30.47 14.06 -13.28
CA LEU A 47 31.73 13.38 -13.55
C LEU A 47 32.06 13.32 -15.05
N ALA A 48 31.06 13.29 -15.93
CA ALA A 48 31.20 13.38 -17.38
C ALA A 48 31.25 14.84 -17.88
N ALA A 49 31.66 15.79 -17.04
CA ALA A 49 31.77 17.21 -17.37
C ALA A 49 30.49 17.85 -17.96
N GLY A 50 29.31 17.29 -17.67
CA GLY A 50 28.02 17.78 -18.15
C GLY A 50 27.57 17.20 -19.50
N ASP A 51 28.31 16.27 -20.11
CA ASP A 51 27.88 15.60 -21.34
C ASP A 51 26.88 14.48 -21.03
N LEU A 52 25.61 14.74 -21.32
CA LEU A 52 24.52 13.78 -21.08
C LEU A 52 24.59 12.58 -22.04
N GLU A 53 25.06 12.79 -23.28
CA GLU A 53 25.17 11.71 -24.26
C GLU A 53 26.26 10.73 -23.85
N GLU A 54 27.39 11.24 -23.32
CA GLU A 54 28.47 10.41 -22.78
C GLU A 54 27.98 9.58 -21.57
N VAL A 55 27.20 10.17 -20.67
CA VAL A 55 26.61 9.44 -19.53
C VAL A 55 25.63 8.39 -20.00
N GLU A 56 24.74 8.68 -20.94
CA GLU A 56 23.78 7.69 -21.42
C GLU A 56 24.50 6.51 -22.09
N ALA A 57 25.50 6.81 -22.93
CA ALA A 57 26.34 5.82 -23.59
C ALA A 57 27.15 4.96 -22.61
N ALA A 58 27.53 5.50 -21.44
CA ALA A 58 28.23 4.76 -20.41
C ALA A 58 27.28 4.01 -19.45
N VAL A 59 26.16 4.62 -19.07
CA VAL A 59 25.24 4.12 -18.04
C VAL A 59 24.30 3.06 -18.58
N VAL A 60 23.69 3.26 -19.74
CA VAL A 60 22.72 2.28 -20.30
C VAL A 60 23.33 0.89 -20.47
N PRO A 61 24.52 0.70 -21.08
CA PRO A 61 25.15 -0.61 -21.16
C PRO A 61 25.71 -1.10 -19.80
N ALA A 62 26.04 -0.19 -18.88
CA ALA A 62 26.48 -0.55 -17.53
C ALA A 62 25.32 -0.98 -16.60
N ILE A 63 24.08 -0.55 -16.88
CA ILE A 63 22.85 -1.10 -16.29
C ILE A 63 22.66 -2.50 -16.89
N GLY A 64 23.48 -3.44 -16.41
CA GLY A 64 23.36 -4.83 -16.80
C GLY A 64 22.02 -5.40 -16.35
N ILE A 65 21.69 -6.58 -16.91
CA ILE A 65 20.53 -7.40 -16.53
C ILE A 65 20.34 -7.47 -14.99
N PRO A 66 21.39 -7.62 -14.15
CA PRO A 66 21.21 -7.64 -12.71
C PRO A 66 20.54 -6.38 -12.13
N ALA A 67 20.91 -5.19 -12.61
CA ALA A 67 20.32 -3.93 -12.13
C ALA A 67 18.84 -3.84 -12.52
N ILE A 68 18.49 -4.23 -13.76
CA ILE A 68 17.11 -4.29 -14.23
C ILE A 68 16.28 -5.25 -13.38
N VAL A 69 16.83 -6.43 -13.06
CA VAL A 69 16.16 -7.42 -12.22
C VAL A 69 15.93 -6.87 -10.81
N VAL A 70 16.93 -6.23 -10.20
CA VAL A 70 16.81 -5.62 -8.87
C VAL A 70 15.75 -4.52 -8.85
N LEU A 71 15.79 -3.59 -9.80
CA LEU A 71 14.80 -2.51 -9.90
C LEU A 71 13.39 -3.05 -10.13
N THR A 72 13.25 -4.08 -10.96
CA THR A 72 11.98 -4.74 -11.24
C THR A 72 11.42 -5.40 -9.99
N LEU A 73 12.23 -6.19 -9.28
CA LEU A 73 11.83 -6.83 -8.03
C LEU A 73 11.49 -5.81 -6.94
N ALA A 74 12.25 -4.72 -6.84
CA ALA A 74 11.96 -3.62 -5.92
C ALA A 74 10.61 -2.96 -6.26
N GLY A 75 10.34 -2.71 -7.54
CA GLY A 75 9.05 -2.19 -8.02
C GLY A 75 7.89 -3.12 -7.69
N PHE A 76 8.03 -4.43 -7.93
CA PHE A 76 7.02 -5.42 -7.54
C PHE A 76 6.81 -5.48 -6.03
N ALA A 77 7.89 -5.45 -5.23
CA ALA A 77 7.79 -5.44 -3.77
C ALA A 77 7.05 -4.18 -3.27
N PHE A 78 7.34 -3.02 -3.86
CA PHE A 78 6.66 -1.77 -3.56
C PHE A 78 5.16 -1.83 -3.91
N LEU A 79 4.85 -2.27 -5.13
CA LEU A 79 3.47 -2.43 -5.58
C LEU A 79 2.69 -3.40 -4.69
N PHE A 80 3.28 -4.56 -4.39
CA PHE A 80 2.66 -5.55 -3.54
C PHE A 80 2.42 -5.02 -2.11
N ALA A 81 3.40 -4.33 -1.52
CA ALA A 81 3.25 -3.70 -0.22
C ALA A 81 2.11 -2.67 -0.21
N ASN A 82 2.00 -1.87 -1.27
CA ASN A 82 0.92 -0.90 -1.46
C ASN A 82 -0.46 -1.59 -1.55
N LEU A 83 -0.60 -2.61 -2.41
CA LEU A 83 -1.85 -3.35 -2.54
C LEU A 83 -2.25 -4.08 -1.25
N ASN A 84 -1.27 -4.63 -0.51
CA ASN A 84 -1.55 -5.32 0.75
C ASN A 84 -2.09 -4.36 1.82
N ILE A 85 -1.54 -3.14 1.96
CA ILE A 85 -2.09 -2.17 2.92
C ILE A 85 -3.50 -1.72 2.54
N VAL A 86 -3.80 -1.58 1.24
CA VAL A 86 -5.15 -1.30 0.74
C VAL A 86 -6.10 -2.44 1.09
N ALA A 87 -5.69 -3.68 0.83
CA ALA A 87 -6.50 -4.86 1.11
C ALA A 87 -6.85 -4.96 2.59
N LYS A 88 -5.86 -4.77 3.48
CA LYS A 88 -6.07 -4.77 4.93
C LYS A 88 -7.01 -3.65 5.35
N ARG A 89 -6.85 -2.46 4.77
CA ARG A 89 -7.71 -1.31 5.08
C ARG A 89 -9.15 -1.51 4.61
N ALA A 90 -9.34 -2.08 3.44
CA ALA A 90 -10.65 -2.45 2.93
C ALA A 90 -11.36 -3.45 3.86
N ARG A 91 -10.64 -4.46 4.40
CA ARG A 91 -11.19 -5.38 5.40
C ARG A 91 -11.59 -4.68 6.70
N ASP A 92 -10.83 -3.67 7.12
CA ASP A 92 -11.17 -2.85 8.30
C ASP A 92 -12.49 -2.08 8.12
N ILE A 93 -12.79 -1.66 6.88
CA ILE A 93 -14.05 -0.99 6.53
C ILE A 93 -15.21 -2.00 6.44
N GLY A 94 -14.91 -3.26 6.14
CA GLY A 94 -15.88 -4.35 5.96
C GLY A 94 -16.03 -4.82 4.51
N TRP A 95 -15.13 -4.40 3.62
CA TRP A 95 -15.12 -4.74 2.19
C TRP A 95 -14.23 -5.97 1.90
N PRO A 96 -14.45 -6.66 0.77
CA PRO A 96 -13.58 -7.74 0.32
C PRO A 96 -12.18 -7.21 -0.03
N GLY A 97 -11.20 -7.43 0.85
CA GLY A 97 -9.90 -6.76 0.82
C GLY A 97 -9.20 -6.79 -0.54
N TRP A 98 -8.94 -7.98 -1.09
CA TRP A 98 -8.20 -8.12 -2.34
C TRP A 98 -8.96 -7.62 -3.57
N LEU A 99 -10.29 -7.70 -3.57
CA LEU A 99 -11.12 -7.15 -4.64
C LEU A 99 -10.95 -5.63 -4.72
N VAL A 100 -10.93 -4.95 -3.57
CA VAL A 100 -10.69 -3.50 -3.50
C VAL A 100 -9.26 -3.15 -3.91
N ALA A 101 -8.27 -3.96 -3.53
CA ALA A 101 -6.89 -3.74 -3.95
C ALA A 101 -6.72 -3.88 -5.47
N VAL A 102 -7.34 -4.89 -6.10
CA VAL A 102 -7.34 -5.06 -7.56
C VAL A 102 -8.07 -3.90 -8.23
N LEU A 103 -9.23 -3.48 -7.72
CA LEU A 103 -9.95 -2.32 -8.24
C LEU A 103 -9.09 -1.05 -8.16
N TYR A 104 -8.41 -0.83 -7.03
CA TYR A 104 -7.46 0.26 -6.86
C TYR A 104 -6.34 0.18 -7.90
N LEU A 105 -5.76 -1.00 -8.12
CA LEU A 105 -4.72 -1.21 -9.14
C LEU A 105 -5.22 -0.87 -10.55
N VAL A 106 -6.39 -1.36 -10.92
CA VAL A 106 -6.98 -1.15 -12.24
C VAL A 106 -7.35 0.31 -12.45
N LEU A 107 -7.91 0.99 -11.44
CA LEU A 107 -8.28 2.40 -11.57
C LEU A 107 -7.04 3.30 -11.61
N SER A 108 -6.05 3.06 -10.74
CA SER A 108 -4.82 3.86 -10.72
C SER A 108 -3.92 3.60 -11.92
N GLY A 109 -3.75 2.34 -12.31
CA GLY A 109 -2.99 1.95 -13.50
C GLY A 109 -3.73 2.20 -14.81
N GLY A 110 -5.06 2.04 -14.86
CA GLY A 110 -5.85 2.38 -16.04
C GLY A 110 -5.84 3.89 -16.31
N ALA A 111 -5.96 4.70 -15.25
CA ALA A 111 -5.85 6.15 -15.35
C ALA A 111 -4.47 6.61 -15.85
N SER A 112 -3.40 5.81 -15.68
CA SER A 112 -2.08 6.16 -16.24
C SER A 112 -2.03 6.09 -17.74
N GLN A 113 -2.79 5.17 -18.34
CA GLN A 113 -2.77 4.96 -19.78
C GLN A 113 -3.73 5.90 -20.52
N ALA A 114 -4.75 6.43 -19.84
CA ALA A 114 -5.81 7.22 -20.45
C ALA A 114 -5.51 8.73 -20.55
N GLY A 115 -4.47 9.23 -19.89
CA GLY A 115 -4.11 10.65 -19.93
C GLY A 115 -3.30 11.02 -21.17
N GLU A 116 -3.83 11.87 -22.04
CA GLU A 116 -3.21 12.35 -23.29
C GLU A 116 -1.84 13.07 -23.11
N GLY A 117 -1.35 13.27 -21.88
CA GLY A 117 -0.07 13.93 -21.56
C GLY A 117 0.94 13.10 -20.76
N GLY A 118 0.67 11.83 -20.48
CA GLY A 118 1.63 10.83 -19.99
C GLY A 118 2.26 10.99 -18.59
N HIS A 119 2.27 12.18 -17.95
CA HIS A 119 3.22 12.42 -16.85
C HIS A 119 2.65 13.00 -15.54
N GLY A 120 1.36 13.39 -15.46
CA GLY A 120 0.82 14.09 -14.27
C GLY A 120 -0.41 13.48 -13.59
N GLY A 121 -1.31 12.83 -14.33
CA GLY A 121 -2.61 12.37 -13.79
C GLY A 121 -2.53 11.14 -12.87
N THR A 122 -1.45 10.37 -13.00
CA THR A 122 -1.20 9.08 -12.34
C THR A 122 -1.15 9.16 -10.83
N ALA A 123 -0.38 10.13 -10.31
CA ALA A 123 -0.21 10.30 -8.88
C ALA A 123 -1.51 10.79 -8.21
N GLY A 124 -2.26 11.67 -8.88
CA GLY A 124 -3.45 12.31 -8.32
C GLY A 124 -4.56 11.34 -7.98
N LEU A 125 -4.92 10.43 -8.89
CA LEU A 125 -6.07 9.53 -8.70
C LEU A 125 -5.77 8.44 -7.65
N GLY A 126 -4.54 7.92 -7.65
CA GLY A 126 -4.06 7.00 -6.60
C GLY A 126 -4.02 7.67 -5.21
N LEU A 127 -3.55 8.93 -5.14
CA LEU A 127 -3.57 9.72 -3.92
C LEU A 127 -4.98 9.95 -3.40
N VAL A 128 -5.92 10.33 -4.29
CA VAL A 128 -7.33 10.55 -3.93
C VAL A 128 -7.95 9.27 -3.37
N MET A 129 -7.77 8.11 -4.01
CA MET A 129 -8.30 6.85 -3.47
C MET A 129 -7.72 6.51 -2.09
N MET A 130 -6.42 6.76 -1.89
CA MET A 130 -5.78 6.54 -0.59
C MET A 130 -6.32 7.47 0.49
N LEU A 131 -6.54 8.74 0.17
CA LEU A 131 -7.16 9.71 1.06
C LEU A 131 -8.59 9.31 1.42
N VAL A 132 -9.39 8.86 0.44
CA VAL A 132 -10.73 8.35 0.68
C VAL A 132 -10.69 7.16 1.67
N LEU A 133 -9.81 6.17 1.44
CA LEU A 133 -9.63 5.03 2.35
C LEU A 133 -9.13 5.43 3.75
N ALA A 134 -8.36 6.52 3.85
CA ALA A 134 -7.89 7.05 5.13
C ALA A 134 -9.02 7.67 5.95
N ILE A 135 -9.99 8.33 5.29
CA ILE A 135 -11.08 9.06 5.95
C ILE A 135 -12.21 8.13 6.39
N ILE A 136 -12.57 7.11 5.59
CA ILE A 136 -13.71 6.22 5.86
C ILE A 136 -13.54 5.55 7.24
N PRO A 137 -14.55 5.60 8.14
CA PRO A 137 -14.44 4.96 9.46
C PRO A 137 -14.32 3.44 9.35
N ALA A 138 -13.61 2.82 10.30
CA ALA A 138 -13.57 1.36 10.41
C ALA A 138 -14.95 0.83 10.81
N ASN A 139 -15.29 -0.39 10.35
CA ASN A 139 -16.54 -1.08 10.64
C ASN A 139 -17.83 -0.45 10.08
N LEU A 140 -17.76 0.49 9.13
CA LEU A 140 -18.94 1.13 8.55
C LEU A 140 -19.95 0.12 7.99
N PHE A 141 -19.47 -0.99 7.43
CA PHE A 141 -20.31 -2.03 6.82
C PHE A 141 -20.38 -3.32 7.64
N ARG A 142 -19.87 -3.33 8.87
CA ARG A 142 -20.07 -4.49 9.76
C ARG A 142 -21.49 -4.44 10.27
N ARG A 143 -22.29 -5.43 9.91
CA ARG A 143 -23.58 -5.67 10.56
C ARG A 143 -23.30 -6.01 12.02
N THR A 144 -23.61 -5.08 12.93
CA THR A 144 -23.74 -5.42 14.34
C THR A 144 -24.80 -6.53 14.43
N PRO A 145 -24.53 -7.67 15.09
CA PRO A 145 -25.58 -8.62 15.39
C PRO A 145 -26.71 -7.86 16.10
N PRO A 146 -27.99 -8.07 15.74
CA PRO A 146 -29.08 -7.38 16.41
C PRO A 146 -28.98 -7.64 17.90
N ASP A 147 -28.94 -6.56 18.68
CA ASP A 147 -28.84 -6.55 20.13
C ASP A 147 -30.03 -7.31 20.72
N GLY A 148 -29.90 -8.63 20.87
CA GLY A 148 -31.00 -9.49 21.29
C GLY A 148 -30.61 -10.86 21.82
N GLN A 149 -29.32 -11.22 21.81
CA GLN A 149 -28.86 -12.51 22.32
C GLN A 149 -27.60 -12.38 23.18
N SER A 150 -27.67 -11.61 24.28
CA SER A 150 -26.77 -11.83 25.43
C SER A 150 -27.28 -11.21 26.73
N SER A 151 -28.40 -11.72 27.26
CA SER A 151 -28.49 -11.93 28.73
C SER A 151 -29.61 -12.91 29.10
N GLY A 152 -29.71 -14.01 28.36
CA GLY A 152 -30.28 -15.24 28.90
C GLY A 152 -29.22 -15.97 29.74
N ARG A 153 -28.58 -15.29 30.70
CA ARG A 153 -27.97 -16.00 31.83
C ARG A 153 -29.15 -16.56 32.61
N THR A 154 -29.52 -17.79 32.29
CA THR A 154 -30.17 -18.67 33.24
C THR A 154 -29.33 -18.63 34.50
N SER A 155 -29.80 -17.85 35.47
CA SER A 155 -29.40 -17.97 36.85
C SER A 155 -29.59 -19.43 37.23
N VAL A 156 -28.51 -20.20 37.24
CA VAL A 156 -28.51 -21.53 37.85
C VAL A 156 -28.90 -21.29 39.30
N PRO A 157 -30.05 -21.81 39.77
CA PRO A 157 -30.44 -21.65 41.16
C PRO A 157 -29.41 -22.38 42.02
N SER A 158 -28.79 -21.65 42.94
CA SER A 158 -27.96 -22.21 44.00
C SER A 158 -28.77 -23.25 44.77
N SER A 159 -28.44 -24.53 44.61
CA SER A 159 -29.04 -25.59 45.41
C SER A 159 -28.66 -25.43 46.88
N PRO A 160 -29.61 -25.39 47.82
CA PRO A 160 -29.30 -25.38 49.24
C PRO A 160 -29.11 -26.81 49.81
N ARG A 161 -28.02 -26.96 50.57
CA ARG A 161 -27.79 -27.86 51.73
C ARG A 161 -27.72 -29.39 51.54
N ALA A 162 -26.72 -29.99 52.21
CA ALA A 162 -26.87 -30.81 53.43
C ALA A 162 -25.46 -31.04 54.03
N ARG A 163 -25.17 -30.48 55.21
CA ARG A 163 -24.98 -31.16 56.52
C ARG A 163 -23.95 -32.29 56.52
#